data_AF-A0A9P6S9P4-F1
#
_entry.id   AF-A0A9P6S9P4-F1
#
_cell.length_a   1.000
_cell.length_b   1.000
_cell.length_c   1.000
_cell.angle_alpha   90.00
_cell.angle_beta   90.00
_cell.angle_gamma   90.00
#
_symmetry.space_group_name_H-M   'P 1'
#
loop_
_entity.id
_entity.type
_entity.pdbx_description
1 polymer ?
#
loop_
_entity_poly.entity_id
_entity_poly.type
_entity_poly.pdbx_seq_one_letter_code
_entity_poly.pdbx_strand_id
1 'polypeptide(L)'
;MDLRGEPVTRLPHTSTSAFLDSTLHQMVDLGRSGLAAELCLNYLEDRLHQLYQSSRMLSSMAQDNDLLKNYPTLDSMASLLGLHRSDMSLVTAICSTYDDVVSTTFDN
;
A
#
# COMPACT_ATOMS: atom_id res chain seq x y z
N MET A 1 20.83 11.27 3.87
CA MET A 1 21.22 10.51 5.07
C MET A 1 20.05 10.61 6.02
N ASP A 2 19.63 9.48 6.60
CA ASP A 2 18.66 9.48 7.70
C ASP A 2 19.31 10.09 8.96
N LEU A 3 18.52 10.40 9.99
CA LEU A 3 18.93 10.83 11.33
C LEU A 3 19.94 9.86 11.99
N ARG A 4 20.11 8.67 11.42
CA ARG A 4 21.07 7.64 11.84
C ARG A 4 22.39 7.63 11.06
N GLY A 5 22.60 8.55 10.11
CA GLY A 5 23.85 8.64 9.34
C GLY A 5 24.01 7.58 8.25
N GLU A 6 23.05 6.65 8.12
CA GLU A 6 23.05 5.65 7.06
C GLU A 6 22.77 6.30 5.69
N PRO A 7 23.42 5.81 4.61
CA PRO A 7 23.00 6.15 3.27
C PRO A 7 21.53 5.78 3.15
N VAL A 8 20.70 6.76 2.75
CA VAL A 8 19.31 6.45 2.39
C VAL A 8 19.43 5.47 1.24
N THR A 9 19.20 4.19 1.51
CA THR A 9 18.97 3.18 0.49
C THR A 9 17.74 3.68 -0.23
N ARG A 10 17.96 4.45 -1.30
CA ARG A 10 16.92 4.72 -2.28
C ARG A 10 16.52 3.34 -2.73
N LEU A 11 15.37 2.87 -2.23
CA LEU A 11 14.69 1.75 -2.83
C LEU A 11 14.74 2.03 -4.34
N PRO A 12 15.14 1.04 -5.17
CA PRO A 12 15.13 1.21 -6.62
C PRO A 12 13.80 1.86 -6.98
N HIS A 13 13.79 2.80 -7.92
CA HIS A 13 12.60 3.54 -8.36
C HIS A 13 11.56 2.58 -8.99
N THR A 14 11.03 1.64 -8.22
CA THR A 14 9.68 1.12 -8.36
C THR A 14 8.80 2.35 -8.27
N SER A 15 7.97 2.57 -9.27
CA SER A 15 7.03 3.70 -9.36
C SER A 15 6.52 4.08 -7.96
N THR A 16 6.74 5.32 -7.54
CA THR A 16 6.28 5.82 -6.24
C THR A 16 4.82 5.44 -6.07
N SER A 17 4.48 4.82 -4.95
CA SER A 17 3.09 4.47 -4.64
C SER A 17 2.23 5.74 -4.71
N ALA A 18 1.24 5.75 -5.60
CA ALA A 18 0.25 6.80 -5.73
C ALA A 18 -0.50 7.04 -4.41
N PHE A 19 -0.73 5.98 -3.64
CA PHE A 19 -1.26 6.07 -2.29
C PHE A 19 -0.36 6.93 -1.37
N LEU A 20 0.94 6.61 -1.29
CA LEU A 20 1.89 7.35 -0.45
C LEU A 20 2.02 8.81 -0.92
N ASP A 21 2.15 9.02 -2.23
CA ASP A 21 2.26 10.36 -2.81
C ASP A 21 1.03 11.21 -2.47
N SER A 22 -0.17 10.67 -2.69
CA SER A 22 -1.43 11.35 -2.38
C SER A 22 -1.59 11.62 -0.88
N THR A 23 -1.25 10.66 -0.02
CA THR A 23 -1.35 10.83 1.43
C THR A 23 -0.38 11.89 1.95
N LEU A 24 0.86 11.93 1.46
CA LEU A 24 1.83 12.95 1.86
C LEU A 24 1.41 14.35 1.43
N HIS A 25 0.92 14.51 0.19
CA HIS A 25 0.41 15.80 -0.28
C HIS A 25 -0.79 16.27 0.55
N GLN A 26 -1.76 15.38 0.80
CA GLN A 26 -2.93 15.71 1.63
C GLN A 26 -2.53 16.06 3.07
N MET A 27 -1.59 15.35 3.69
CA MET A 27 -1.10 15.70 5.02
C MET A 27 -0.45 17.08 5.08
N VAL A 28 0.31 17.46 4.05
CA VAL A 28 0.90 18.81 3.94
C VAL A 28 -0.20 19.86 3.81
N ASP A 29 -1.22 19.61 3.00
CA ASP A 29 -2.34 20.54 2.83
C ASP A 29 -3.16 20.69 4.11
N LEU A 30 -3.44 19.59 4.82
CA LEU A 30 -4.10 19.61 6.14
C LEU A 30 -3.27 20.38 7.18
N GLY A 31 -1.94 20.16 7.19
CA GLY A 31 -1.04 20.92 8.07
C GLY A 31 -1.03 22.42 7.76
N ARG A 32 -1.11 22.79 6.48
CA ARG A 32 -1.15 24.19 6.03
C ARG A 32 -2.49 24.87 6.28
N SER A 33 -3.59 24.12 6.35
CA SER A 33 -4.91 24.67 6.65
C SER A 33 -5.11 25.03 8.13
N GLY A 34 -4.10 24.80 8.98
CA GLY A 34 -4.17 25.09 10.41
C GLY A 34 -4.97 24.07 11.21
N LEU A 35 -5.16 22.86 10.68
CA LEU A 35 -5.75 21.76 11.44
C LEU A 35 -4.86 21.39 12.63
N ALA A 36 -5.51 20.97 13.73
CA ALA A 36 -4.79 20.46 14.88
C ALA A 36 -3.96 19.22 14.50
N ALA A 37 -2.77 19.10 15.07
CA ALA A 37 -1.86 17.98 14.78
C ALA A 37 -2.52 16.61 15.02
N GLU A 38 -3.37 16.51 16.05
CA GLU A 38 -4.16 15.31 16.37
C GLU A 38 -5.08 14.89 15.22
N LEU A 39 -5.71 15.84 14.52
CA LEU A 39 -6.57 15.55 13.38
C LEU A 39 -5.75 15.09 12.16
N CYS A 40 -4.56 15.67 11.95
CA CYS A 40 -3.64 15.21 10.91
C CYS A 40 -3.12 13.79 11.20
N LEU A 41 -2.88 13.46 12.47
CA LEU A 41 -2.48 12.12 12.89
C LEU A 41 -3.62 11.11 12.72
N ASN A 42 -4.85 11.46 13.10
CA ASN A 42 -6.03 10.62 12.88
C ASN A 42 -6.23 10.34 11.39
N TYR A 43 -6.09 11.36 10.53
CA TYR A 43 -6.13 11.16 9.08
C TYR A 43 -5.05 10.18 8.60
N LEU A 44 -3.80 10.32 9.06
CA LEU A 44 -2.74 9.39 8.71
C LEU A 44 -3.06 7.97 9.17
N GLU A 45 -3.56 7.80 10.39
CA GLU A 45 -3.97 6.51 10.93
C GLU A 45 -5.08 5.88 10.07
N ASP A 46 -6.11 6.64 9.70
CA ASP A 46 -7.18 6.18 8.81
C ASP A 46 -6.63 5.72 7.45
N ARG A 47 -5.67 6.47 6.89
CA ARG A 47 -5.00 6.10 5.63
C ARG A 47 -4.23 4.79 5.78
N LEU A 48 -3.40 4.66 6.81
CA LEU A 48 -2.66 3.42 7.07
C LEU A 48 -3.61 2.23 7.32
N HIS A 49 -4.73 2.47 7.99
CA HIS A 49 -5.75 1.46 8.19
C HIS A 49 -6.40 1.01 6.87
N GLN A 50 -6.72 1.94 5.97
CA GLN A 50 -7.20 1.62 4.62
C GLN A 50 -6.22 0.73 3.86
N LEU A 51 -4.92 1.06 3.93
CA LEU A 51 -3.87 0.29 3.26
C LEU A 51 -3.77 -1.15 3.81
N TYR A 52 -3.87 -1.31 5.13
CA TYR A 52 -3.91 -2.63 5.77
C TYR A 52 -5.18 -3.41 5.44
N GLN A 53 -6.34 -2.75 5.36
CA GLN A 53 -7.57 -3.41 4.92
C GLN A 53 -7.45 -3.91 3.47
N SER A 54 -6.84 -3.13 2.58
CA SER A 54 -6.56 -3.57 1.21
C SER A 54 -5.64 -4.78 1.16
N SER A 55 -4.62 -4.87 2.03
CA SER A 55 -3.74 -6.05 2.10
C SER A 55 -4.50 -7.29 2.58
N ARG A 56 -5.39 -7.14 3.57
CA ARG A 56 -6.25 -8.24 4.05
C ARG A 56 -7.19 -8.72 2.96
N MET A 57 -7.75 -7.80 2.17
CA MET A 57 -8.60 -8.12 1.04
C MET A 57 -7.82 -8.84 -0.07
N LEU A 58 -6.60 -8.38 -0.39
CA LEU A 58 -5.72 -9.07 -1.35
C LEU A 58 -5.39 -10.50 -0.93
N SER A 59 -5.01 -10.72 0.34
CA SER A 59 -4.75 -12.07 0.87
C SER A 59 -6.00 -12.96 0.77
N SER A 60 -7.19 -12.45 1.11
CA SER A 60 -8.45 -13.19 0.95
C SER A 60 -8.75 -13.53 -0.52
N MET A 61 -8.53 -12.59 -1.44
CA MET A 61 -8.76 -12.81 -2.88
C MET A 61 -7.75 -13.80 -3.47
N ALA A 62 -6.51 -13.81 -2.97
CA ALA A 62 -5.47 -14.75 -3.37
C ALA A 62 -5.73 -16.20 -2.91
N GLN A 63 -6.72 -16.43 -2.03
CA GLN A 63 -7.18 -17.75 -1.62
C GLN A 63 -8.41 -18.22 -2.42
N ASP A 64 -9.03 -17.32 -3.20
CA ASP A 64 -10.20 -17.63 -4.01
C ASP A 64 -9.77 -18.06 -5.43
N ASN A 65 -9.87 -19.37 -5.68
CA ASN A 65 -9.48 -19.97 -6.96
C ASN A 65 -10.32 -19.47 -8.15
N ASP A 66 -11.57 -19.07 -7.95
CA ASP A 66 -12.40 -18.57 -9.06
C ASP A 66 -12.08 -17.10 -9.37
N LEU A 67 -11.73 -16.30 -8.36
CA LEU A 67 -11.18 -14.97 -8.59
C LEU A 67 -9.81 -15.03 -9.27
N LEU A 68 -8.91 -15.92 -8.85
CA LEU A 68 -7.59 -16.06 -9.47
C LEU A 68 -7.66 -16.46 -10.94
N LYS A 69 -8.64 -17.27 -11.35
CA LYS A 69 -8.86 -17.60 -12.77
C LYS A 69 -9.21 -16.37 -13.61
N ASN A 70 -9.98 -15.43 -13.04
CA ASN A 70 -10.43 -14.23 -13.73
C ASN A 70 -9.42 -13.07 -13.63
N TYR A 71 -8.61 -13.05 -12.56
CA TYR A 71 -7.63 -12.00 -12.25
C TYR A 71 -6.28 -12.62 -11.87
N PRO A 72 -5.55 -13.23 -12.83
CA PRO A 72 -4.38 -14.06 -12.52
C PRO A 72 -3.13 -13.24 -12.12
N THR A 73 -3.17 -11.92 -12.20
CA THR A 73 -2.01 -11.05 -11.92
C THR A 73 -2.32 -10.03 -10.83
N LEU A 74 -1.29 -9.57 -10.12
CA LEU A 74 -1.40 -8.47 -9.15
C LEU A 74 -2.01 -7.21 -9.80
N ASP A 75 -1.69 -6.96 -11.07
CA ASP A 75 -2.19 -5.80 -11.80
C ASP A 75 -3.70 -5.88 -12.08
N SER A 76 -4.17 -7.08 -12.42
CA SER A 76 -5.62 -7.32 -12.59
C SER A 76 -6.36 -7.23 -11.26
N MET A 77 -5.73 -7.66 -10.15
CA MET A 77 -6.29 -7.53 -8.80
C MET A 77 -6.29 -6.08 -8.29
N ALA A 78 -5.31 -5.26 -8.69
CA ALA A 78 -5.25 -3.84 -8.32
C ALA A 78 -6.56 -3.10 -8.64
N SER A 79 -7.10 -3.36 -9.83
CA SER A 79 -8.34 -2.75 -10.31
C SER A 79 -9.54 -3.16 -9.44
N LEU A 80 -9.59 -4.41 -8.98
CA LEU A 80 -10.67 -4.92 -8.11
C LEU A 80 -10.61 -4.32 -6.71
N LEU A 81 -9.40 -4.06 -6.22
CA LEU A 81 -9.15 -3.40 -4.93
C LEU A 81 -9.34 -1.87 -5.00
N GLY A 82 -9.60 -1.31 -6.18
CA GLY A 82 -9.66 0.15 -6.38
C GLY A 82 -8.32 0.84 -6.17
N LEU A 83 -7.21 0.11 -6.32
CA LEU A 83 -5.85 0.59 -6.11
C LEU A 83 -5.16 0.90 -7.42
N HIS A 84 -4.18 1.82 -7.37
CA HIS A 84 -3.30 2.02 -8.50
C HIS A 84 -2.25 0.91 -8.55
N ARG A 85 -1.82 0.54 -9.77
CA ARG A 85 -0.81 -0.51 -9.99
C ARG A 85 0.47 -0.31 -9.18
N SER A 86 0.91 0.95 -9.04
CA SER A 86 2.09 1.31 -8.24
C SER A 86 1.97 0.90 -6.77
N ASP A 87 0.76 0.85 -6.24
CA ASP A 87 0.49 0.57 -4.82
C ASP A 87 0.57 -0.92 -4.51
N MET A 88 0.48 -1.79 -5.53
CA MET A 88 0.51 -3.24 -5.33
C MET A 88 1.80 -3.71 -4.69
N SER A 89 2.94 -3.13 -5.05
CA SER A 89 4.22 -3.46 -4.43
C SER A 89 4.21 -3.24 -2.91
N LEU A 90 3.62 -2.12 -2.47
CA LEU A 90 3.47 -1.78 -1.06
C LEU A 90 2.47 -2.70 -0.36
N VAL A 91 1.32 -2.99 -0.99
CA VAL A 91 0.29 -3.85 -0.42
C VAL A 91 0.78 -5.30 -0.29
N THR A 92 1.46 -5.84 -1.29
CA THR A 92 2.09 -7.17 -1.24
C THR A 92 3.16 -7.23 -0.14
N ALA A 93 3.97 -6.18 0.01
CA ALA A 93 4.95 -6.10 1.10
C ALA A 93 4.30 -6.06 2.49
N ILE A 94 3.09 -5.51 2.62
CA ILE A 94 2.32 -5.58 3.88
C ILE A 94 1.76 -6.98 4.09
N CYS A 95 1.21 -7.62 3.05
CA CYS A 95 0.74 -9.00 3.13
C CYS A 95 1.81 -9.94 3.68
N SER A 96 3.03 -9.86 3.16
CA SER A 96 4.14 -10.74 3.56
C SER A 96 4.58 -10.58 5.03
N THR A 97 4.14 -9.54 5.73
CA THR A 97 4.40 -9.40 7.17
C THR A 97 3.56 -10.34 8.04
N TYR A 98 2.44 -10.87 7.52
CA TYR A 98 1.52 -11.72 8.27
C TYR A 98 1.04 -12.97 7.51
N ASP A 99 1.22 -13.05 6.20
CA ASP A 99 0.79 -14.18 5.36
C ASP A 99 1.61 -14.28 4.07
N ASP A 100 2.10 -15.49 3.75
CA ASP A 100 2.90 -15.77 2.55
C ASP A 100 2.04 -16.11 1.31
N VAL A 101 0.72 -16.27 1.46
CA VAL A 101 -0.17 -16.71 0.37
C VAL A 101 -0.02 -15.85 -0.89
N VAL A 102 -0.03 -14.52 -0.75
CA VAL A 102 0.05 -13.61 -1.91
C VAL A 102 1.36 -13.80 -2.67
N SER A 103 2.49 -13.91 -1.96
CA SER A 103 3.80 -14.16 -2.58
C SER A 103 3.79 -15.50 -3.31
N THR A 104 3.28 -16.57 -2.68
CA THR A 104 3.21 -17.90 -3.32
C THR A 104 2.28 -17.94 -4.54
N THR A 105 1.23 -17.14 -4.56
CA THR A 105 0.23 -17.14 -5.63
C THR A 105 0.69 -16.35 -6.85
N PHE A 106 1.39 -15.23 -6.66
CA PHE A 106 1.71 -14.29 -7.74
C PHE A 106 3.20 -14.25 -8.15
N ASP A 107 4.11 -14.91 -7.42
CA ASP A 107 5.53 -15.03 -7.80
C ASP A 107 5.85 -16.28 -8.65
N ASN A 108 4.83 -17.09 -9.02
CA ASN A 108 4.93 -18.22 -9.97
C ASN A 108 4.66 -17.77 -11.41
#